data_AF-A0A6B1FY67-F1
#
_entry.id   AF-A0A6B1FY67-F1
#
_cell.length_a   1.000
_cell.length_b   1.000
_cell.length_c   1.000
_cell.angle_alpha   90.00
_cell.angle_beta   90.00
_cell.angle_gamma   90.00
#
_symmetry.space_group_name_H-M   'P 1'
#
loop_
_entity.id
_entity.type
_entity.pdbx_description
1 polymer ?
#
loop_
_entity_poly.entity_id
_entity_poly.type
_entity_poly.pdbx_seq_one_letter_code
_entity_poly.pdbx_strand_id
1 'polypeptide(L)'
;MYDWTVLNQTVSETLTSGTVGSPLFVRWTAAAAQDTPELKSLLAEMSAYTESWLSSRPRRVYATGSADAGHLSLALEYTNGQSALLAISLAHDQPSMNLIILGARGAIYQTDSEVTAPALNLAGDTDERRQDAALLSTPRMVSAIDKSLFTKQPVLLSAEGDQQ
;
A
#
# COMPACT_ATOMS: atom_id res chain seq x y z
N MET A 1 -0.30 13.73 -6.19
CA MET A 1 -0.92 12.49 -5.66
C MET A 1 -0.75 11.44 -6.73
N TYR A 2 -0.16 10.28 -6.43
CA TYR A 2 -0.02 9.22 -7.42
C TYR A 2 -1.40 8.59 -7.66
N ASP A 3 -1.75 8.37 -8.91
CA ASP A 3 -3.03 7.74 -9.23
C ASP A 3 -2.86 6.21 -9.24
N TRP A 4 -2.96 5.61 -8.06
CA TRP A 4 -2.92 4.15 -7.91
C TRP A 4 -4.27 3.48 -8.25
N THR A 5 -5.29 4.25 -8.65
CA THR A 5 -6.64 3.71 -8.85
C THR A 5 -6.68 2.68 -9.98
N VAL A 6 -5.98 2.95 -11.09
CA VAL A 6 -5.89 2.03 -12.24
C VAL A 6 -5.21 0.71 -11.84
N LEU A 7 -4.12 0.79 -11.06
CA LEU A 7 -3.46 -0.39 -10.52
C LEU A 7 -4.41 -1.19 -9.63
N ASN A 8 -5.06 -0.51 -8.69
CA ASN A 8 -5.99 -1.13 -7.76
C ASN A 8 -7.15 -1.83 -8.48
N GLN A 9 -7.72 -1.18 -9.49
CA GLN A 9 -8.79 -1.76 -10.31
C GLN A 9 -8.30 -3.03 -11.01
N THR A 10 -7.15 -2.96 -11.69
CA THR A 10 -6.56 -4.09 -12.43
C THR A 10 -6.26 -5.28 -11.50
N VAL A 11 -5.66 -5.02 -10.34
CA VAL A 11 -5.38 -6.05 -9.34
C VAL A 11 -6.67 -6.66 -8.80
N SER A 12 -7.66 -5.83 -8.46
CA SER A 12 -8.94 -6.28 -7.90
C SER A 12 -9.72 -7.16 -8.88
N GLU A 13 -9.76 -6.79 -10.15
CA GLU A 13 -10.37 -7.62 -11.21
C GLU A 13 -9.65 -8.95 -11.35
N THR A 14 -8.32 -8.94 -11.36
CA THR A 14 -7.50 -10.16 -11.48
C THR A 14 -7.73 -11.09 -10.28
N LEU A 15 -7.79 -10.56 -9.06
CA LEU A 15 -8.08 -11.34 -7.85
C LEU A 15 -9.51 -11.91 -7.89
N THR A 16 -10.48 -11.12 -8.34
CA THR A 16 -11.90 -11.53 -8.44
C THR A 16 -12.11 -12.64 -9.48
N SER A 17 -11.29 -12.70 -10.53
CA SER A 17 -11.30 -13.82 -11.50
C SER A 17 -10.99 -15.17 -10.86
N GLY A 18 -10.37 -15.17 -9.68
CA GLY A 18 -9.94 -16.36 -8.96
C GLY A 18 -8.64 -16.98 -9.48
N THR A 19 -8.07 -16.54 -10.61
CA THR A 19 -6.87 -17.14 -11.21
C THR A 19 -5.70 -17.29 -10.23
N VAL A 20 -5.53 -16.33 -9.33
CA VAL A 20 -4.43 -16.29 -8.34
C VAL A 20 -4.75 -17.12 -7.07
N GLY A 21 -6.02 -17.44 -6.83
CA GLY A 21 -6.50 -18.01 -5.57
C GLY A 21 -6.52 -16.98 -4.43
N SER A 22 -6.55 -17.45 -3.18
CA SER A 22 -6.46 -16.57 -2.01
C SER A 22 -5.07 -15.92 -1.95
N PRO A 23 -4.96 -14.59 -1.90
CA PRO A 23 -3.67 -13.92 -1.83
C PRO A 23 -3.04 -14.08 -0.44
N LEU A 24 -1.75 -14.38 -0.42
CA LEU A 24 -0.97 -14.76 0.75
C LEU A 24 0.13 -13.74 1.06
N PHE A 25 0.69 -13.12 0.02
CA PHE A 25 1.80 -12.18 0.16
C PHE A 25 1.74 -11.08 -0.89
N VAL A 26 2.09 -9.85 -0.48
CA VAL A 26 2.25 -8.70 -1.39
C VAL A 26 3.64 -8.09 -1.23
N ARG A 27 4.32 -7.84 -2.34
CA ARG A 27 5.49 -6.94 -2.37
C ARG A 27 5.19 -5.79 -3.32
N TRP A 28 5.21 -4.58 -2.82
CA TRP A 28 4.99 -3.40 -3.63
C TRP A 28 6.07 -2.36 -3.36
N THR A 29 6.90 -2.09 -4.36
CA THR A 29 7.91 -1.04 -4.31
C THR A 29 7.55 0.07 -5.27
N ALA A 30 7.76 1.32 -4.85
CA ALA A 30 7.56 2.49 -5.69
C ALA A 30 8.73 3.47 -5.56
N ALA A 31 9.06 4.14 -6.66
CA ALA A 31 9.91 5.31 -6.69
C ALA A 31 9.01 6.50 -7.05
N ALA A 32 8.95 7.50 -6.17
CA ALA A 32 8.17 8.71 -6.29
C ALA A 32 9.06 9.88 -6.75
N ALA A 33 8.56 10.82 -7.54
CA ALA A 33 9.21 12.09 -7.89
C ALA A 33 9.82 12.80 -6.65
N GLN A 34 10.97 13.45 -6.84
CA GLN A 34 11.79 14.05 -5.76
C GLN A 34 11.06 15.13 -4.95
N ASP A 35 10.09 15.81 -5.54
CA ASP A 35 9.28 16.86 -4.92
C ASP A 35 8.11 16.31 -4.10
N THR A 36 7.97 14.99 -3.99
CA THR A 36 6.91 14.34 -3.22
C THR A 36 7.11 14.56 -1.71
N PRO A 37 6.28 15.38 -1.03
CA PRO A 37 6.56 15.82 0.33
C PRO A 37 6.14 14.82 1.42
N GLU A 38 5.45 13.72 1.09
CA GLU A 38 4.77 12.88 2.09
C GLU A 38 4.89 11.36 1.84
N LEU A 39 6.10 10.82 1.92
CA LEU A 39 6.33 9.37 1.76
C LEU A 39 5.54 8.50 2.75
N LYS A 40 5.27 8.99 3.96
CA LYS A 40 4.49 8.27 4.97
C LYS A 40 3.02 8.13 4.56
N SER A 41 2.43 9.21 4.04
CA SER A 41 1.05 9.22 3.53
C SER A 41 0.91 8.23 2.37
N LEU A 42 1.88 8.20 1.45
CA LEU A 42 1.88 7.25 0.34
C LEU A 42 2.04 5.80 0.79
N LEU A 43 2.90 5.50 1.76
CA LEU A 43 2.99 4.15 2.32
C LEU A 43 1.69 3.73 3.04
N ALA A 44 1.04 4.66 3.73
CA ALA A 44 -0.25 4.40 4.35
C ALA A 44 -1.34 4.11 3.30
N GLU A 45 -1.34 4.84 2.19
CA GLU A 45 -2.22 4.58 1.05
C GLU A 45 -1.96 3.21 0.41
N MET A 46 -0.68 2.88 0.13
CA MET A 46 -0.28 1.55 -0.35
C MET A 46 -0.76 0.45 0.60
N SER A 47 -0.64 0.68 1.91
CA SER A 47 -1.13 -0.26 2.93
C SER A 47 -2.64 -0.47 2.84
N ALA A 48 -3.43 0.58 2.60
CA ALA A 48 -4.88 0.47 2.49
C ALA A 48 -5.29 -0.39 1.28
N TYR A 49 -4.63 -0.22 0.13
CA TYR A 49 -4.85 -1.09 -1.04
C TYR A 49 -4.49 -2.54 -0.74
N THR A 50 -3.36 -2.80 -0.08
CA THR A 50 -2.99 -4.18 0.27
C THR A 50 -3.93 -4.83 1.28
N GLU A 51 -4.51 -4.07 2.21
CA GLU A 51 -5.58 -4.55 3.10
C GLU A 51 -6.83 -4.97 2.30
N SER A 52 -7.20 -4.19 1.28
CA SER A 52 -8.30 -4.54 0.37
C SER A 52 -8.01 -5.83 -0.41
N TRP A 53 -6.84 -5.92 -1.04
CA TRP A 53 -6.44 -7.09 -1.83
C TRP A 53 -6.35 -8.36 -1.00
N LEU A 54 -5.81 -8.28 0.22
CA LEU A 54 -5.70 -9.42 1.14
C LEU A 54 -7.00 -9.72 1.90
N SER A 55 -7.99 -8.83 1.80
CA SER A 55 -9.24 -8.88 2.56
C SER A 55 -8.98 -9.11 4.06
N SER A 56 -7.94 -8.46 4.59
CA SER A 56 -7.49 -8.64 5.96
C SER A 56 -6.85 -7.36 6.48
N ARG A 57 -7.03 -7.08 7.77
CA ARG A 57 -6.43 -5.93 8.43
C ARG A 57 -5.00 -6.25 8.90
N PRO A 58 -4.06 -5.31 8.78
CA PRO A 58 -2.76 -5.48 9.39
C PRO A 58 -2.89 -5.54 10.92
N ARG A 59 -2.26 -6.54 11.52
CA ARG A 59 -2.16 -6.73 12.98
C ARG A 59 -0.84 -6.17 13.52
N ARG A 60 0.22 -6.22 12.72
CA ARG A 60 1.55 -5.77 13.11
C ARG A 60 2.17 -4.98 11.98
N VAL A 61 2.78 -3.85 12.34
CA VAL A 61 3.46 -2.94 11.43
C VAL A 61 4.89 -2.78 11.90
N TYR A 62 5.84 -2.94 10.99
CA TYR A 62 7.24 -2.59 11.25
C TYR A 62 7.73 -1.65 10.15
N ALA A 63 8.11 -0.43 10.53
CA ALA A 63 8.62 0.57 9.61
C ALA A 63 10.13 0.73 9.77
N THR A 64 10.82 0.96 8.66
CA THR A 64 12.26 1.25 8.61
C THR A 64 12.56 2.27 7.51
N GLY A 65 13.76 2.84 7.53
CA GLY A 65 14.21 3.89 6.62
C GLY A 65 14.10 5.29 7.22
N SER A 66 14.20 6.30 6.37
CA SER A 66 14.08 7.71 6.74
C SER A 66 13.40 8.50 5.63
N ALA A 67 12.35 9.24 5.99
CA ALA A 67 11.67 10.16 5.08
C ALA A 67 12.65 11.24 4.57
N ASP A 68 13.52 11.74 5.45
CA ASP A 68 14.52 12.76 5.13
C ASP A 68 15.60 12.21 4.18
N ALA A 69 15.90 10.91 4.28
CA ALA A 69 16.80 10.22 3.35
C ALA A 69 16.08 9.71 2.09
N GLY A 70 14.81 10.10 1.89
CA GLY A 70 14.03 9.79 0.70
C GLY A 70 13.68 8.32 0.54
N HIS A 71 13.68 7.50 1.58
CA HIS A 71 13.26 6.09 1.48
C HIS A 71 12.61 5.59 2.75
N LEU A 72 11.50 4.87 2.61
CA LEU A 72 10.78 4.23 3.70
C LEU A 72 10.34 2.84 3.29
N SER A 73 10.26 1.93 4.25
CA SER A 73 9.74 0.59 4.04
C SER A 73 8.89 0.13 5.21
N LEU A 74 7.95 -0.76 4.92
CA LEU A 74 6.93 -1.26 5.81
C LEU A 74 6.85 -2.78 5.64
N ALA A 75 6.99 -3.51 6.74
CA ALA A 75 6.59 -4.91 6.82
C ALA A 75 5.28 -5.01 7.60
N LEU A 76 4.30 -5.69 7.00
CA LEU A 76 2.97 -5.89 7.55
C LEU A 76 2.73 -7.37 7.78
N GLU A 77 2.20 -7.71 8.96
CA GLU A 77 1.61 -9.02 9.23
C GLU A 77 0.10 -8.84 9.44
N TYR A 78 -0.69 -9.72 8.84
CA TYR A 78 -2.14 -9.69 8.86
C TYR A 78 -2.71 -10.75 9.80
N THR A 79 -3.98 -10.62 10.18
CA THR A 79 -4.61 -11.53 11.16
C THR A 79 -4.64 -12.99 10.71
N ASN A 80 -4.71 -13.23 9.39
CA ASN A 80 -4.85 -14.57 8.81
C ASN A 80 -3.51 -15.19 8.37
N GLY A 81 -2.38 -14.65 8.84
CA GLY A 81 -1.04 -15.14 8.49
C GLY A 81 -0.51 -14.65 7.14
N GLN A 82 -1.28 -13.81 6.42
CA GLN A 82 -0.79 -13.11 5.23
C GLN A 82 0.24 -12.05 5.64
N SER A 83 1.06 -11.60 4.67
CA SER A 83 2.07 -10.57 4.91
C SER A 83 2.25 -9.64 3.72
N ALA A 84 2.77 -8.44 3.96
CA ALA A 84 3.13 -7.52 2.89
C ALA A 84 4.45 -6.81 3.18
N LEU A 85 5.21 -6.54 2.11
CA LEU A 85 6.41 -5.69 2.11
C LEU A 85 6.16 -4.51 1.18
N LEU A 86 6.04 -3.31 1.75
CA LEU A 86 5.84 -2.09 1.00
C LEU A 86 7.09 -1.24 1.11
N ALA A 87 7.54 -0.64 0.02
CA ALA A 87 8.66 0.28 0.04
C ALA A 87 8.40 1.46 -0.89
N ILE A 88 8.77 2.65 -0.44
CA ILE A 88 8.76 3.83 -1.28
C ILE A 88 10.10 4.55 -1.17
N SER A 89 10.58 5.07 -2.30
CA SER A 89 11.78 5.89 -2.36
C SER A 89 11.55 7.11 -3.24
N LEU A 90 12.41 8.12 -3.13
CA LEU A 90 12.46 9.21 -4.09
C LEU A 90 13.28 8.75 -5.31
N ALA A 91 12.67 8.86 -6.49
CA ALA A 91 13.26 8.56 -7.78
C ALA A 91 14.37 9.55 -8.10
N HIS A 92 15.47 9.05 -8.64
CA HIS A 92 16.53 9.91 -9.19
C HIS A 92 16.16 10.39 -10.60
N ASP A 93 15.48 9.54 -11.39
CA ASP A 93 15.08 9.79 -12.76
C ASP A 93 13.55 9.89 -12.89
N GLN A 94 12.88 8.75 -13.10
CA GLN A 94 11.43 8.69 -13.34
C GLN A 94 10.69 7.90 -12.25
N PRO A 95 9.46 8.31 -11.90
CA PRO A 95 8.62 7.54 -11.00
C PRO A 95 8.33 6.15 -11.57
N SER A 96 8.47 5.12 -10.75
CA SER A 96 8.28 3.73 -11.17
C SER A 96 7.65 2.90 -10.07
N MET A 97 7.10 1.74 -10.42
CA MET A 97 6.66 0.77 -9.44
C MET A 97 6.91 -0.68 -9.86
N ASN A 98 6.99 -1.54 -8.85
CA ASN A 98 6.98 -2.99 -9.01
C ASN A 98 5.99 -3.59 -8.00
N LEU A 99 5.10 -4.46 -8.48
CA LEU A 99 4.13 -5.18 -7.67
C LEU A 99 4.27 -6.68 -7.91
N ILE A 100 4.33 -7.43 -6.81
CA ILE A 100 4.19 -8.88 -6.80
C ILE A 100 3.08 -9.24 -5.83
N ILE A 101 2.11 -10.03 -6.28
CA ILE A 101 1.11 -10.64 -5.40
C ILE A 101 1.21 -12.14 -5.58
N LEU A 102 1.44 -12.86 -4.49
CA LEU A 102 1.44 -14.31 -4.46
C LEU A 102 0.15 -14.80 -3.83
N GLY A 103 -0.54 -15.73 -4.50
CA GLY A 103 -1.69 -16.42 -3.96
C GLY A 103 -1.55 -17.93 -4.02
N ALA A 104 -2.53 -18.61 -3.44
CA ALA A 104 -2.52 -20.07 -3.30
C ALA A 104 -2.47 -20.85 -4.62
N ARG A 105 -2.79 -20.22 -5.77
CA ARG A 105 -2.88 -20.87 -7.08
C ARG A 105 -2.09 -20.18 -8.19
N GLY A 106 -1.46 -19.04 -7.90
CA GLY A 106 -0.79 -18.25 -8.92
C GLY A 106 -0.19 -16.97 -8.36
N ALA A 107 0.20 -16.08 -9.25
CA ALA A 107 0.80 -14.81 -8.90
C ALA A 107 0.49 -13.71 -9.92
N ILE A 108 0.53 -12.46 -9.48
CA ILE A 108 0.48 -11.25 -10.32
C ILE A 108 1.86 -10.62 -10.27
N TYR A 109 2.39 -10.24 -11.43
CA TYR A 109 3.64 -9.51 -11.57
C TYR A 109 3.39 -8.27 -12.41
N GLN A 110 3.75 -7.11 -11.86
CA GLN A 110 3.83 -5.85 -12.58
C GLN A 110 5.24 -5.31 -12.32
N THR A 111 6.05 -5.20 -13.36
CA THR A 111 7.43 -4.71 -13.25
C THR A 111 7.65 -3.50 -14.13
N ASP A 112 8.61 -2.66 -13.74
CA ASP A 112 9.12 -1.52 -14.53
C ASP A 112 8.02 -0.61 -15.11
N SER A 113 6.94 -0.43 -14.34
CA SER A 113 5.83 0.42 -14.78
C SER A 113 6.15 1.85 -14.41
N GLU A 114 6.31 2.69 -15.44
CA GLU A 114 6.37 4.14 -15.29
C GLU A 114 5.04 4.64 -14.72
N VAL A 115 5.13 5.37 -13.61
CA VAL A 115 3.94 5.92 -12.96
C VAL A 115 3.81 7.36 -13.40
N THR A 116 2.87 7.61 -14.31
CA THR A 116 2.59 8.98 -14.77
C THR A 116 1.95 9.73 -13.60
N ALA A 117 2.55 10.85 -13.16
CA ALA A 117 1.89 11.76 -12.24
C ALA A 117 0.63 12.32 -12.94
N PRO A 118 -0.50 12.51 -12.25
CA PRO A 118 -1.74 12.86 -12.91
C PRO A 118 -1.60 14.20 -13.63
N ALA A 119 -1.84 14.19 -14.94
CA ALA A 119 -2.30 15.38 -15.62
C ALA A 119 -3.67 15.71 -15.03
N LEU A 120 -3.82 16.87 -14.41
CA LEU A 120 -5.12 17.46 -14.06
C LEU A 120 -5.98 17.50 -15.33
N ASN A 121 -6.75 16.45 -15.59
CA ASN A 121 -7.91 16.37 -16.50
C ASN A 121 -8.29 14.90 -16.69
N LEU A 122 -9.30 14.44 -15.96
CA LEU A 122 -10.26 13.42 -16.43
C LEU A 122 -11.45 13.42 -15.46
N ALA A 123 -12.51 14.10 -15.89
CA ALA A 123 -13.83 13.94 -15.32
C ALA A 123 -14.30 12.51 -15.59
N GLY A 124 -14.50 11.73 -14.54
CA GLY A 124 -14.88 10.32 -14.63
C GLY A 124 -15.36 9.80 -13.28
N ASP A 125 -16.66 9.96 -13.06
CA ASP A 125 -17.48 9.41 -11.99
C ASP A 125 -17.15 7.91 -11.73
N THR A 126 -16.42 7.60 -10.66
CA THR A 126 -16.20 6.20 -10.21
C THR A 126 -16.09 6.10 -8.68
N ASP A 127 -17.16 5.58 -8.09
CA ASP A 127 -17.25 4.82 -6.83
C ASP A 127 -16.56 5.41 -5.57
N GLU A 128 -17.06 6.57 -5.12
CA GLU A 128 -16.60 7.30 -3.92
C GLU A 128 -16.68 6.48 -2.61
N ARG A 129 -17.61 5.52 -2.48
CA ARG A 129 -17.89 4.84 -1.20
C ARG A 129 -16.83 3.84 -0.73
N ARG A 130 -16.01 3.28 -1.62
CA ARG A 130 -14.89 2.39 -1.22
C ARG A 130 -13.60 3.16 -0.96
N GLN A 131 -13.46 4.34 -1.55
CA GLN A 131 -12.30 5.23 -1.37
C GLN A 131 -12.31 5.88 0.03
N ASP A 132 -13.50 6.16 0.57
CA ASP A 132 -13.67 6.74 1.91
C ASP A 132 -13.04 5.89 3.03
N ALA A 133 -13.16 4.56 2.97
CA ALA A 133 -12.63 3.68 4.03
C ALA A 133 -11.09 3.61 4.03
N ALA A 134 -10.45 3.68 2.85
CA ALA A 134 -9.00 3.73 2.71
C ALA A 134 -8.42 5.08 3.17
N LEU A 135 -9.14 6.18 2.91
CA LEU A 135 -8.76 7.50 3.38
C LEU A 135 -8.90 7.64 4.91
N LEU A 136 -9.90 6.98 5.51
CA LEU A 136 -10.11 7.00 6.97
C LEU A 136 -9.07 6.18 7.78
N SER A 137 -8.45 5.15 7.19
CA SER A 137 -7.41 4.35 7.86
C SER A 137 -6.00 4.96 7.75
N THR A 138 -5.82 5.93 6.84
CA THR A 138 -4.54 6.56 6.53
C THR A 138 -3.90 7.27 7.75
N PRO A 139 -4.61 8.11 8.54
CA PRO A 139 -4.02 8.79 9.69
C PRO A 139 -3.53 7.82 10.78
N ARG A 140 -4.25 6.72 10.97
CA ARG A 140 -3.89 5.67 11.93
C ARG A 140 -2.63 4.94 11.50
N MET A 141 -2.52 4.60 10.21
CA MET A 141 -1.33 3.94 9.67
C MET A 141 -0.12 4.86 9.71
N VAL A 142 -0.26 6.15 9.38
CA VAL A 142 0.81 7.15 9.52
C VAL A 142 1.31 7.20 10.97
N SER A 143 0.41 7.24 11.95
CA SER A 143 0.77 7.22 13.37
C SER A 143 1.51 5.94 13.77
N ALA A 144 1.13 4.79 13.20
CA ALA A 144 1.82 3.52 13.45
C ALA A 144 3.22 3.48 12.83
N ILE A 145 3.38 4.04 11.62
CA ILE A 145 4.67 4.22 10.95
C ILE A 145 5.59 5.08 11.82
N ASP A 146 5.11 6.24 12.27
CA ASP A 146 5.87 7.15 13.13
C ASP A 146 6.32 6.48 14.43
N LYS A 147 5.40 5.80 15.11
CA LYS A 147 5.72 5.06 16.34
C LYS A 147 6.74 3.96 16.10
N SER A 148 6.62 3.23 14.98
CA SER A 148 7.55 2.14 14.66
C SER A 148 8.94 2.66 14.31
N LEU A 149 9.04 3.75 13.52
CA LEU A 149 10.31 4.40 13.19
C LEU A 149 11.00 4.94 14.45
N PHE A 150 10.23 5.56 15.36
CA PHE A 150 10.76 6.13 16.60
C PHE A 150 11.27 5.04 17.56
N THR A 151 10.49 3.98 17.76
CA THR A 151 10.83 2.90 18.71
C THR A 151 11.77 1.84 18.13
N LYS A 152 11.90 1.77 16.81
CA LYS A 152 12.56 0.70 16.05
C LYS A 152 12.00 -0.69 16.37
N GLN A 153 10.74 -0.75 16.77
CA GLN A 153 10.03 -1.95 17.15
C GLN A 153 8.73 -2.11 16.35
N PRO A 154 8.22 -3.35 16.19
CA PRO A 154 6.93 -3.57 15.60
C PRO A 154 5.81 -2.97 16.47
N VAL A 155 4.87 -2.29 15.83
CA VAL A 155 3.67 -1.73 16.45
C VAL A 155 2.52 -2.70 16.21
N LEU A 156 1.83 -3.09 17.28
CA LEU A 156 0.59 -3.85 17.18
C LEU A 156 -0.57 -2.91 16.90
N LEU A 157 -1.41 -3.27 15.93
CA LEU A 157 -2.66 -2.60 15.64
C LEU A 157 -3.79 -3.38 16.29
N SER A 158 -4.46 -2.78 17.27
CA SER A 158 -5.65 -3.38 17.90
C SER A 158 -6.81 -3.47 16.90
N ALA A 159 -7.54 -4.58 16.91
CA ALA A 159 -8.81 -4.70 16.19
C ALA A 159 -9.92 -3.95 16.95
N GLU A 160 -9.79 -2.65 17.16
CA GLU A 160 -10.88 -1.87 17.78
C GLU A 160 -11.87 -1.44 16.69
N GLY A 161 -13.00 -2.14 16.72
CA GLY A 161 -14.22 -1.97 15.94
C GLY A 161 -15.31 -2.98 16.34
N ASP A 162 -15.19 -3.63 17.51
CA ASP A 162 -16.25 -4.39 18.16
C ASP A 162 -16.41 -3.80 19.57
N GLN A 163 -17.64 -3.41 19.91
CA GLN A 163 -18.09 -2.66 21.10
C GLN A 163 -18.13 -1.12 20.98
N GLN A 164 -19.17 -0.63 20.31
CA GLN A 164 -20.20 0.18 20.98
C GLN A 164 -21.55 0.03 20.27
#